data_AF-A0A915JE27-F1
#
_entry.id   AF-A0A915JE27-F1
#
_cell.length_a   1.000
_cell.length_b   1.000
_cell.length_c   1.000
_cell.angle_alpha   90.00
_cell.angle_beta   90.00
_cell.angle_gamma   90.00
#
_symmetry.space_group_name_H-M   'P 1'
#
loop_
_entity.id
_entity.type
_entity.pdbx_description
1 polymer ?
#
loop_
_entity_poly.entity_id
_entity_poly.type
_entity_poly.pdbx_seq_one_letter_code
_entity_poly.pdbx_strand_id
1 'polypeptide(L)'
;MGTEVLLPAQTLGSTRSITEVFILLRNNAMQSKHMYADSRKTSDAASKLSEDRLSLIPLDDGSNAANYNAKMPPEWVNIVDEVQYEILRVQNRMKDLKDLQQRHVNQPSFSDEKSQDERTIEIATAEITKMLSHCHKLAQFYQMCSVHKIAAF
;
A
#
# COMPACT_ATOMS: atom_id res chain seq x y z
N MET A 1 18.10 18.38 -3.90
CA MET A 1 18.16 16.91 -3.99
C MET A 1 18.37 16.37 -2.58
N GLY A 2 17.29 15.99 -1.91
CA GLY A 2 17.36 15.33 -0.60
C GLY A 2 17.12 13.85 -0.84
N THR A 3 18.20 13.08 -0.90
CA THR A 3 18.13 11.62 -0.90
C THR A 3 17.75 11.22 0.52
N GLU A 4 16.50 10.81 0.73
CA GLU A 4 16.15 10.06 1.93
C GLU A 4 16.95 8.76 1.89
N VAL A 5 18.00 8.74 2.71
CA VAL A 5 18.80 7.56 2.97
C VAL A 5 17.86 6.58 3.67
N LEU A 6 17.44 5.56 2.93
CA LEU A 6 16.79 4.37 3.46
C LEU A 6 17.72 3.76 4.50
N LEU A 7 17.50 4.10 5.78
CA LEU A 7 18.23 3.49 6.88
C LEU A 7 18.02 1.98 6.80
N PRO A 8 19.08 1.15 6.68
CA PRO A 8 18.92 -0.28 6.74
C PRO A 8 18.35 -0.63 8.11
N ALA A 9 17.27 -1.42 8.12
CA ALA A 9 16.61 -1.87 9.34
C ALA A 9 17.66 -2.39 10.33
N GLN A 10 17.85 -1.68 11.43
CA GLN A 10 18.82 -2.02 12.45
C GLN A 10 18.28 -3.26 13.18
N THR A 11 18.79 -4.43 12.80
CA THR A 11 18.38 -5.72 13.35
C THR A 11 19.02 -5.89 14.73
N LEU A 12 18.26 -5.56 15.78
CA LEU A 12 18.61 -5.96 17.14
C LEU A 12 18.42 -7.49 17.26
N GLY A 13 19.44 -8.26 16.88
CA GLY A 13 19.53 -9.70 17.11
C GLY A 13 19.67 -10.56 15.84
N SER A 14 20.03 -11.84 16.04
CA SER A 14 20.09 -12.84 14.97
C SER A 14 18.67 -13.29 14.61
N THR A 15 18.14 -12.81 13.50
CA THR A 15 16.85 -13.28 12.96
C THR A 15 17.09 -14.44 11.98
N ARG A 16 16.29 -15.51 12.07
CA ARG A 16 16.28 -16.59 11.07
C ARG A 16 14.91 -16.66 10.43
N SER A 17 14.86 -16.52 9.10
CA SER A 17 13.63 -16.71 8.34
C SER A 17 13.28 -18.20 8.25
N ILE A 18 12.10 -18.58 8.74
CA ILE A 18 11.54 -19.93 8.64
C ILE A 18 10.56 -20.07 7.48
N THR A 19 10.45 -19.04 6.63
CA THR A 19 9.47 -18.97 5.54
C THR A 19 9.59 -20.16 4.58
N GLU A 20 10.81 -20.58 4.22
CA GLU A 20 11.01 -21.72 3.32
C GLU A 20 10.54 -23.05 3.93
N VAL A 21 10.89 -23.30 5.20
CA VAL A 21 10.46 -24.50 5.92
C VAL A 21 8.93 -24.52 6.06
N PHE A 22 8.33 -23.38 6.37
CA PHE A 22 6.88 -23.22 6.42
C PHE A 22 6.20 -23.51 5.07
N ILE A 23 6.72 -22.96 3.96
CA ILE A 23 6.17 -23.19 2.62
C ILE A 23 6.29 -24.67 2.23
N LEU A 24 7.43 -25.31 2.53
CA LEU A 24 7.64 -26.74 2.26
C LEU A 24 6.63 -27.60 3.01
N LEU A 25 6.48 -27.38 4.31
CA LEU A 25 5.52 -28.11 5.15
C LEU A 25 4.07 -27.88 4.69
N ARG A 26 3.70 -26.63 4.36
CA ARG A 26 2.39 -26.29 3.80
C ARG A 26 2.11 -27.06 2.51
N ASN A 27 3.05 -27.06 1.57
CA ASN A 27 2.90 -27.73 0.29
C ASN A 27 2.82 -29.25 0.45
N ASN A 28 3.66 -29.82 1.32
CA ASN A 28 3.69 -31.25 1.59
C ASN A 28 2.38 -31.74 2.27
N ALA A 29 1.86 -31.00 3.26
CA ALA A 29 0.59 -31.30 3.90
C ALA A 29 -0.59 -31.25 2.91
N MET A 30 -0.59 -30.27 1.99
CA MET A 30 -1.60 -30.19 0.94
C MET A 30 -1.51 -31.38 -0.01
N GLN A 31 -0.33 -31.74 -0.50
CA GLN A 31 -0.14 -32.89 -1.40
C GLN A 31 -0.58 -34.22 -0.74
N SER A 32 -0.23 -34.42 0.53
CA SER A 32 -0.66 -35.59 1.33
C SER A 32 -2.19 -35.69 1.37
N LYS A 33 -2.91 -34.58 1.64
CA LYS A 33 -4.38 -34.54 1.62
C LYS A 33 -4.97 -34.94 0.26
N HIS A 34 -4.38 -34.51 -0.85
CA HIS A 34 -4.89 -34.85 -2.20
C HIS A 34 -4.70 -36.33 -2.53
N MET A 35 -3.55 -36.93 -2.16
CA MET A 35 -3.26 -38.35 -2.41
C MET A 35 -4.22 -39.29 -1.65
N TYR A 36 -4.57 -38.96 -0.40
CA TYR A 36 -5.56 -39.73 0.38
C TYR A 36 -7.01 -39.39 0.02
N ALA A 37 -7.28 -38.26 -0.63
CA ALA A 37 -8.61 -37.95 -1.17
C ALA A 37 -8.91 -38.72 -2.46
N ASP A 38 -7.91 -38.97 -3.30
CA ASP A 38 -8.05 -39.79 -4.52
C ASP A 38 -8.15 -41.29 -4.20
N SER A 39 -7.40 -41.76 -3.18
CA SER A 39 -7.47 -43.14 -2.67
C SER A 39 -8.81 -43.49 -2.01
N ARG A 40 -9.60 -42.48 -1.58
CA ARG A 40 -10.97 -42.65 -1.06
C ARG A 40 -12.00 -43.00 -2.13
N LYS A 41 -11.74 -42.67 -3.40
CA LYS A 41 -12.66 -43.01 -4.50
C LYS A 41 -12.51 -44.46 -4.99
N THR A 42 -11.47 -45.18 -4.55
CA THR A 42 -11.09 -46.48 -5.10
C THR A 42 -11.13 -47.64 -4.08
N SER A 43 -11.41 -47.39 -2.80
CA SER A 43 -11.45 -48.47 -1.79
C SER A 43 -12.49 -48.26 -0.68
N ASP A 44 -13.67 -48.86 -0.85
CA ASP A 44 -14.73 -48.92 0.16
C ASP A 44 -14.35 -49.67 1.45
N ALA A 45 -13.19 -50.35 1.47
CA ALA A 45 -12.72 -51.13 2.62
C ALA A 45 -11.70 -50.41 3.52
N ALA A 46 -11.05 -49.34 3.05
CA ALA A 46 -10.01 -48.63 3.81
C ALA A 46 -10.54 -47.45 4.64
N SER A 47 -11.81 -47.04 4.43
CA SER A 47 -12.35 -45.81 5.01
C SER A 47 -12.55 -45.87 6.53
N LYS A 48 -12.71 -47.06 7.13
CA LYS A 48 -13.05 -47.21 8.56
C LYS A 48 -11.87 -47.08 9.53
N LEU A 49 -10.62 -47.19 9.06
CA LEU A 49 -9.44 -47.17 9.95
C LEU A 49 -8.75 -45.80 10.03
N SER A 50 -9.05 -44.87 9.12
CA SER A 50 -8.41 -43.54 9.07
C SER A 50 -9.21 -42.43 9.77
N GLU A 51 -10.47 -42.68 10.13
CA GLU A 51 -11.36 -41.67 10.73
C GLU A 51 -10.93 -41.28 12.15
N ASP A 52 -10.47 -42.23 12.96
CA ASP A 52 -10.13 -42.02 14.38
C ASP A 52 -8.87 -41.17 14.62
N ARG A 53 -8.11 -40.82 13.57
CA ARG A 53 -6.87 -40.02 13.69
C ARG A 53 -6.99 -38.60 13.15
N LEU A 54 -8.13 -38.19 12.58
CA LEU A 54 -8.24 -36.94 11.81
C LEU A 54 -9.27 -35.92 12.28
N SER A 55 -9.98 -36.10 13.40
CA SER A 55 -11.05 -35.17 13.81
C SER A 55 -10.82 -34.46 15.15
N LEU A 56 -9.83 -33.57 15.22
CA LEU A 56 -9.81 -32.54 16.29
C LEU A 56 -9.94 -31.09 15.79
N ILE A 57 -10.17 -30.89 14.50
CA ILE A 57 -10.56 -29.57 13.97
C ILE A 57 -11.64 -29.83 12.90
N PRO A 58 -12.90 -29.46 13.13
CA PRO A 58 -13.87 -29.35 12.06
C PRO A 58 -13.35 -28.29 11.08
N LEU A 59 -12.83 -28.75 9.94
CA LEU A 59 -12.54 -27.87 8.82
C LEU A 59 -13.88 -27.60 8.15
N ASP A 60 -14.46 -26.47 8.50
CA ASP A 60 -15.51 -25.78 7.76
C ASP A 60 -15.31 -26.00 6.24
N ASP A 61 -16.14 -26.86 5.67
CA ASP A 61 -16.27 -27.07 4.23
C ASP A 61 -17.32 -26.12 3.63
N GLY A 62 -17.72 -25.11 4.38
CA GLY A 62 -18.55 -24.00 3.95
C GLY A 62 -17.74 -22.90 3.32
N SER A 63 -17.60 -22.95 2.00
CA SER A 63 -17.54 -21.75 1.17
C SER A 63 -16.30 -20.84 1.36
N ASN A 64 -15.23 -21.17 0.63
CA ASN A 64 -14.28 -20.17 0.07
C ASN A 64 -14.97 -19.10 -0.82
N ALA A 65 -16.30 -19.15 -0.90
CA ALA A 65 -17.22 -18.18 -1.42
C ALA A 65 -17.58 -17.05 -0.41
N ALA A 66 -17.04 -17.02 0.81
CA ALA A 66 -17.26 -15.92 1.75
C ALA A 66 -16.15 -14.84 1.75
N ASN A 67 -15.07 -15.03 0.97
CA ASN A 67 -13.85 -14.24 1.12
C ASN A 67 -13.49 -13.36 -0.08
N TYR A 68 -14.39 -13.15 -1.04
CA TYR A 68 -14.14 -12.17 -2.12
C TYR A 68 -14.28 -10.72 -1.62
N ASN A 69 -15.08 -10.48 -0.58
CA ASN A 69 -15.19 -9.17 0.06
C ASN A 69 -13.99 -8.85 0.98
N ALA A 70 -13.21 -9.86 1.39
CA ALA A 70 -11.97 -9.64 2.16
C ALA A 70 -10.74 -9.41 1.26
N LYS A 71 -10.87 -9.61 -0.06
CA LYS A 71 -9.76 -9.44 -1.02
C LYS A 71 -9.68 -8.03 -1.60
N MET A 72 -10.76 -7.26 -1.55
CA MET A 72 -10.74 -5.89 -2.05
C MET A 72 -10.16 -4.98 -0.96
N PRO A 73 -9.07 -4.25 -1.24
CA PRO A 73 -8.57 -3.28 -0.30
C PRO A 73 -9.70 -2.31 0.05
N PRO A 74 -9.82 -1.88 1.31
CA PRO A 74 -10.87 -0.96 1.69
C PRO A 74 -10.81 0.32 0.85
N GLU A 75 -11.97 0.90 0.53
CA GLU A 75 -12.07 2.16 -0.25
C GLU A 75 -11.21 3.32 0.29
N TRP A 76 -10.85 3.32 1.59
CA TRP A 76 -9.97 4.34 2.14
C TRP A 76 -8.54 4.26 1.58
N VAL A 77 -8.11 3.09 1.10
CA VAL A 77 -6.80 2.88 0.46
C VAL A 77 -6.70 3.74 -0.80
N ASN A 78 -7.75 3.77 -1.63
CA ASN A 78 -7.80 4.61 -2.83
C ASN A 78 -7.69 6.10 -2.48
N ILE A 79 -8.32 6.54 -1.38
CA ILE A 79 -8.24 7.93 -0.90
C ILE A 79 -6.81 8.27 -0.47
N VAL A 80 -6.10 7.33 0.18
CA VAL A 80 -4.70 7.50 0.56
C VAL A 80 -3.81 7.64 -0.66
N ASP A 81 -4.02 6.79 -1.68
CA ASP A 81 -3.27 6.86 -2.94
C ASP A 81 -3.48 8.19 -3.66
N GLU A 82 -4.71 8.70 -3.67
CA GLU A 82 -5.06 10.00 -4.26
C GLU A 82 -4.39 11.17 -3.52
N VAL A 83 -4.41 11.16 -2.18
CA VAL A 83 -3.72 12.18 -1.35
C VAL A 83 -2.22 12.13 -1.60
N GLN A 84 -1.63 10.93 -1.66
CA GLN A 84 -0.21 10.76 -1.90
C GLN A 84 0.19 11.28 -3.28
N TYR A 85 -0.59 10.98 -4.31
CA TYR A 85 -0.39 11.50 -5.66
C TYR A 85 -0.42 13.04 -5.68
N GLU A 86 -1.42 13.67 -5.06
CA GLU A 86 -1.53 15.12 -5.06
C GLU A 86 -0.37 15.79 -4.28
N ILE A 87 0.09 15.18 -3.18
CA ILE A 87 1.29 15.64 -2.45
C ILE A 87 2.54 15.57 -3.33
N LEU A 88 2.76 14.46 -4.04
CA LEU A 88 3.89 14.31 -4.98
C LEU A 88 3.85 15.37 -6.09
N ARG A 89 2.66 15.66 -6.60
CA ARG A 89 2.44 16.69 -7.62
C ARG A 89 2.79 18.08 -7.09
N VAL A 90 2.37 18.42 -5.87
CA VAL A 90 2.77 19.66 -5.18
C VAL A 90 4.28 19.74 -5.02
N GLN A 91 4.93 18.68 -4.57
CA GLN A 91 6.39 18.65 -4.37
C GLN A 91 7.16 18.89 -5.66
N ASN A 92 6.71 18.32 -6.78
CA ASN A 92 7.33 18.57 -8.08
C ASN A 92 7.15 20.02 -8.51
N ARG A 93 5.93 20.58 -8.36
CA ARG A 93 5.69 21.99 -8.67
C ARG A 93 6.51 22.95 -7.81
N MET A 94 6.75 22.61 -6.54
CA MET A 94 7.64 23.38 -5.65
C MET A 94 9.11 23.34 -6.11
N LYS A 95 9.59 22.21 -6.64
CA LYS A 95 10.94 22.12 -7.22
C LYS A 95 11.06 23.02 -8.45
N ASP A 96 10.08 22.98 -9.34
CA ASP A 96 10.06 23.83 -10.54
C ASP A 96 10.07 25.32 -10.18
N LEU A 97 9.28 25.71 -9.16
CA LEU A 97 9.27 27.08 -8.65
C LEU A 97 10.63 27.48 -8.08
N LYS A 98 11.26 26.59 -7.29
CA LYS A 98 12.59 26.84 -6.74
C LYS A 98 13.63 27.05 -7.86
N ASP A 99 13.58 26.24 -8.91
CA ASP A 99 14.49 26.36 -10.04
C ASP A 99 14.23 27.63 -10.86
N LEU A 100 12.97 28.06 -10.98
CA LEU A 100 12.59 29.35 -11.58
C LEU A 100 13.11 30.53 -10.75
N GLN A 101 12.91 30.51 -9.43
CA GLN A 101 13.41 31.52 -8.51
C GLN A 101 14.94 31.59 -8.51
N GLN A 102 15.62 30.44 -8.54
CA GLN A 102 17.08 30.39 -8.60
C GLN A 102 17.61 30.98 -9.92
N ARG A 103 16.93 30.71 -11.05
CA ARG A 103 17.28 31.33 -12.34
C ARG A 103 17.10 32.85 -12.30
N HIS A 104 15.95 33.32 -11.79
CA HIS A 104 15.66 34.76 -11.65
C HIS A 104 16.68 35.49 -10.78
N VAL A 105 17.08 34.90 -9.65
CA VAL A 105 18.10 35.48 -8.74
C VAL A 105 19.49 35.51 -9.36
N ASN A 106 19.83 34.51 -10.19
CA ASN A 106 21.17 34.39 -10.78
C ASN A 106 21.35 35.21 -12.07
N GLN A 107 20.31 35.84 -12.61
CA GLN A 107 20.37 36.63 -13.83
C GLN A 107 20.76 38.09 -13.50
N PRO A 108 21.98 38.54 -13.83
CA PRO A 108 22.41 39.90 -13.54
C PRO A 108 22.16 40.79 -14.78
N SER A 109 20.91 41.20 -15.04
CA SER A 109 20.60 42.35 -15.91
C SER A 109 19.11 42.77 -15.90
N PHE A 110 18.87 44.03 -16.26
CA PHE A 110 17.59 44.74 -16.37
C PHE A 110 16.91 44.47 -17.73
N SER A 111 16.55 43.22 -18.01
CA SER A 111 15.85 42.83 -19.25
C SER A 111 14.34 42.65 -19.01
N ASP A 112 13.52 42.89 -20.04
CA ASP A 112 12.05 42.73 -20.01
C ASP A 112 11.60 41.31 -19.62
N GLU A 113 12.47 40.32 -19.87
CA GLU A 113 12.34 38.92 -19.45
C GLU A 113 12.13 38.76 -17.93
N LYS A 114 12.75 39.62 -17.11
CA LYS A 114 12.62 39.59 -15.65
C LYS A 114 11.18 39.85 -15.18
N SER A 115 10.50 40.79 -15.83
CA SER A 115 9.11 41.15 -15.50
C SER A 115 8.14 40.01 -15.80
N GLN A 116 8.39 39.27 -16.88
CA GLN A 116 7.60 38.09 -17.26
C GLN A 116 7.86 36.90 -16.32
N ASP A 117 9.11 36.70 -15.92
CA ASP A 117 9.50 35.66 -14.97
C ASP A 117 8.93 35.92 -13.57
N GLU A 118 8.93 37.16 -13.08
CA GLU A 118 8.30 37.55 -11.80
C GLU A 118 6.81 37.20 -11.80
N ARG A 119 6.09 37.54 -12.87
CA ARG A 119 4.68 37.19 -13.02
C ARG A 119 4.47 35.67 -13.06
N THR A 120 5.39 34.93 -13.67
CA THR A 120 5.32 33.46 -13.73
C THR A 120 5.57 32.83 -12.35
N ILE A 121 6.51 33.37 -11.57
CA ILE A 121 6.76 32.98 -10.18
C ILE A 121 5.52 33.23 -9.31
N GLU A 122 4.88 34.39 -9.44
CA GLU A 122 3.66 34.71 -8.69
C GLU A 122 2.51 33.74 -9.01
N ILE A 123 2.27 33.48 -10.30
CA ILE A 123 1.23 32.54 -10.75
C ILE A 123 1.52 31.14 -10.21
N ALA A 124 2.74 30.64 -10.34
CA ALA A 124 3.14 29.32 -9.87
C ALA A 124 3.03 29.21 -8.33
N THR A 125 3.35 30.26 -7.60
CA THR A 125 3.22 30.29 -6.13
C THR A 125 1.75 30.26 -5.70
N ALA A 126 0.89 31.03 -6.37
CA ALA A 126 -0.54 31.02 -6.14
C ALA A 126 -1.17 29.65 -6.46
N GLU A 127 -0.71 29.00 -7.53
CA GLU A 127 -1.10 27.64 -7.90
C GLU A 127 -0.71 26.62 -6.82
N ILE A 128 0.54 26.64 -6.35
CA ILE A 128 1.02 25.76 -5.27
C ILE A 128 0.19 25.93 -4.01
N THR A 129 -0.16 27.18 -3.65
CA THR A 129 -0.98 27.48 -2.47
C THR A 129 -2.38 26.86 -2.60
N LYS A 130 -2.97 26.91 -3.80
CA LYS A 130 -4.26 26.25 -4.09
C LYS A 130 -4.15 24.73 -3.98
N MET A 131 -3.08 24.14 -4.54
CA MET A 131 -2.85 22.70 -4.47
C MET A 131 -2.63 22.23 -3.02
N LEU A 132 -1.85 22.95 -2.22
CA LEU A 132 -1.67 22.67 -0.79
C LEU A 132 -2.99 22.74 -0.02
N SER A 133 -3.81 23.76 -0.30
CA SER A 133 -5.13 23.90 0.30
C SER A 133 -6.05 22.75 -0.09
N HIS A 134 -5.93 22.24 -1.31
CA HIS A 134 -6.65 21.06 -1.79
C HIS A 134 -6.17 19.78 -1.08
N CYS A 135 -4.85 19.55 -0.98
CA CYS A 135 -4.27 18.44 -0.20
C CYS A 135 -4.76 18.45 1.25
N HIS A 136 -4.81 19.63 1.89
CA HIS A 136 -5.27 19.75 3.27
C HIS A 136 -6.73 19.30 3.43
N LYS A 137 -7.61 19.67 2.47
CA LYS A 137 -9.00 19.22 2.46
C LYS A 137 -9.13 17.71 2.25
N LEU A 138 -8.33 17.13 1.34
CA LEU A 138 -8.32 15.68 1.11
C LEU A 138 -7.84 14.91 2.36
N ALA A 139 -6.82 15.42 3.05
CA ALA A 139 -6.34 14.83 4.29
C ALA A 139 -7.39 14.89 5.42
N GLN A 140 -8.12 16.00 5.54
CA GLN A 140 -9.24 16.11 6.48
C GLN A 140 -10.38 15.12 6.13
N PHE A 141 -10.70 14.99 4.84
CA PHE A 141 -11.71 14.03 4.37
C PHE A 141 -11.32 12.59 4.73
N TYR A 142 -10.06 12.22 4.51
CA TYR A 142 -9.53 10.94 4.96
C TYR A 142 -9.71 10.72 6.47
N GLN A 143 -9.36 11.73 7.29
CA GLN A 143 -9.52 11.64 8.74
C GLN A 143 -10.99 11.42 9.14
N MET A 144 -11.94 12.08 8.47
CA MET A 144 -13.38 11.88 8.72
C MET A 144 -13.85 10.47 8.32
N CYS A 145 -13.46 9.97 7.14
CA CYS A 145 -13.81 8.62 6.68
C CYS A 145 -13.18 7.52 7.54
N SER A 146 -11.97 7.74 8.06
CA SER A 146 -11.28 6.82 8.96
C SER A 146 -11.97 6.76 10.33
N VAL A 147 -12.27 7.92 10.94
CA VAL A 147 -12.93 8.01 12.25
C VAL A 147 -14.34 7.41 12.22
N HIS A 148 -15.11 7.63 11.15
CA HIS A 148 -16.48 7.10 11.05
C HIS A 148 -16.51 5.56 10.89
N LYS A 149 -15.47 4.95 10.29
CA LYS A 149 -15.36 3.49 10.17
C LYS A 149 -14.83 2.82 11.44
N ILE A 150 -13.96 3.48 12.20
CA ILE A 150 -13.49 2.98 13.51
C ILE A 150 -14.60 3.06 14.56
N ALA A 151 -15.48 4.07 14.52
CA ALA A 151 -16.60 4.21 15.45
C ALA A 151 -17.82 3.30 15.13
N ALA A 152 -17.82 2.65 13.96
CA ALA A 152 -18.87 1.72 13.53
C ALA A 152 -18.56 0.25 13.87
N PHE A 153 -17.43 -0.02 14.53
CA PHE A 153 -17.05 -1.28 15.16
C PHE A 153 -16.96 -1.11 16.67
#